data_AF-A0A5B6UAG9-F1
#
_entry.id   AF-A0A5B6UAG9-F1
#
_cell.length_a   1.000
_cell.length_b   1.000
_cell.length_c   1.000
_cell.angle_alpha   90.00
_cell.angle_beta   90.00
_cell.angle_gamma   90.00
#
_symmetry.space_group_name_H-M   'P 1'
#
loop_
_entity.id
_entity.type
_entity.pdbx_description
1 polymer ?
#
loop_
_entity_poly.entity_id
_entity_poly.type
_entity_poly.pdbx_seq_one_letter_code
_entity_poly.pdbx_strand_id
1 'polypeptide(L)'
;MVEMKRLNLELRQAIKSKESVWRQKSRMTWLKDGNSNTTFFHRAVKIRVKRKIVHGMKIGNSWYCEPKELKEKMFNFFINHFSYPLRKWKMDMVLKFNRLNEAEALKLEVPFSMEEIKEAVWSCDKNKASGPDGFSQWFFRKCWKIVQKDLFKMMGEFYKTGKLEISINLSFIAPIP
;
A
#
# COMPACT_ATOMS: atom_id res chain seq x y z
N MET A 1 22.53 39.94 -6.67
CA MET A 1 21.11 39.96 -6.23
C MET A 1 20.24 38.85 -6.85
N VAL A 2 20.38 38.53 -8.15
CA VAL A 2 19.60 37.47 -8.82
C VAL A 2 19.88 36.09 -8.24
N GLU A 3 21.14 35.75 -8.00
CA GLU A 3 21.54 34.44 -7.46
C GLU A 3 21.01 34.19 -6.03
N MET A 4 21.03 35.23 -5.19
CA MET A 4 20.42 35.20 -3.85
C MET A 4 18.91 34.95 -3.89
N LYS A 5 18.20 35.50 -4.88
CA LYS A 5 16.76 35.24 -5.06
C LYS A 5 16.51 33.80 -5.53
N ARG A 6 17.36 33.26 -6.41
CA ARG A 6 17.29 31.87 -6.90
C ARG A 6 17.51 30.86 -5.77
N LEU A 7 18.59 31.01 -5.00
CA LEU A 7 18.92 30.17 -3.85
C LEU A 7 17.81 30.18 -2.79
N ASN A 8 17.23 31.34 -2.51
CA ASN A 8 16.09 31.45 -1.58
C ASN A 8 14.84 30.73 -2.08
N LEU A 9 14.59 30.73 -3.39
CA LEU A 9 13.47 30.00 -3.98
C LEU A 9 13.67 28.48 -3.88
N GLU A 10 14.87 28.01 -4.23
CA GLU A 10 15.25 26.60 -4.13
C GLU A 10 15.16 26.10 -2.68
N LEU A 11 15.66 26.88 -1.72
CA LEU A 11 15.56 26.57 -0.29
C LEU A 11 14.09 26.43 0.16
N ARG A 12 13.22 27.36 -0.23
CA ARG A 12 11.78 27.29 0.09
C ARG A 12 11.11 26.07 -0.53
N GLN A 13 11.47 25.69 -1.75
CA GLN A 13 10.97 24.49 -2.41
C GLN A 13 11.44 23.21 -1.69
N ALA A 14 12.70 23.16 -1.27
CA ALA A 14 13.27 22.04 -0.51
C ALA A 14 12.58 21.89 0.86
N ILE A 15 12.33 22.99 1.57
CA ILE A 15 11.62 22.98 2.86
C ILE A 15 10.20 22.43 2.69
N LYS A 16 9.43 22.95 1.71
CA LYS A 16 8.08 22.47 1.40
C LYS A 16 8.05 20.99 1.04
N SER A 17 9.05 20.52 0.30
CA SER A 17 9.17 19.10 -0.07
C SER A 17 9.44 18.23 1.15
N LYS A 18 10.35 18.66 2.03
CA LYS A 18 10.65 17.98 3.31
C LYS A 18 9.42 17.90 4.19
N GLU A 19 8.66 18.98 4.30
CA GLU A 19 7.39 19.03 5.04
C GLU A 19 6.35 18.04 4.53
N SER A 20 6.18 17.97 3.21
CA SER A 20 5.25 17.04 2.57
C SER A 20 5.60 15.58 2.92
N VAL A 21 6.90 15.23 2.90
CA VAL A 21 7.36 13.88 3.29
C VAL A 21 7.05 13.57 4.75
N TRP A 22 7.29 14.50 5.68
CA TRP A 22 6.98 14.29 7.10
C TRP A 22 5.49 14.19 7.38
N ARG A 23 4.68 15.01 6.68
CA ARG A 23 3.22 14.91 6.72
C ARG A 23 2.75 13.53 6.26
N GLN A 24 3.23 13.05 5.12
CA GLN A 24 2.91 11.70 4.61
C GLN A 24 3.34 10.60 5.60
N LYS A 25 4.56 10.67 6.15
CA LYS A 25 5.07 9.70 7.13
C LYS A 25 4.25 9.64 8.43
N SER A 26 3.69 10.77 8.86
CA SER A 26 2.87 10.83 10.08
C SER A 26 1.53 10.07 9.94
N ARG A 27 0.98 9.98 8.72
CA ARG A 27 -0.37 9.50 8.39
C ARG A 27 -1.51 10.17 9.19
N MET A 28 -1.34 11.43 9.59
CA MET A 28 -2.40 12.20 10.24
C MET A 28 -3.33 12.83 9.19
N THR A 29 -4.63 12.56 9.29
CA THR A 29 -5.67 13.11 8.40
C THR A 29 -6.32 14.39 8.95
N TRP A 30 -6.18 14.67 10.26
CA TRP A 30 -6.94 15.67 11.03
C TRP A 30 -6.19 16.96 11.37
N LEU A 31 -5.42 17.53 10.43
CA LEU A 31 -4.89 18.90 10.63
C LEU A 31 -5.57 19.82 9.63
N LYS A 32 -6.64 20.46 10.12
CA LYS A 32 -7.51 21.34 9.36
C LYS A 32 -6.88 22.72 9.11
N ASP A 33 -5.86 23.12 9.86
CA ASP A 33 -5.10 24.35 9.59
C ASP A 33 -3.62 24.18 9.97
N GLY A 34 -2.75 24.84 9.20
CA GLY A 34 -1.33 24.52 9.06
C GLY A 34 -0.46 24.71 10.29
N ASN A 35 0.71 24.05 10.27
CA ASN A 35 1.99 24.77 10.19
C ASN A 35 3.10 23.81 9.72
N SER A 36 4.18 24.42 9.23
CA SER A 36 5.48 23.92 8.78
C SER A 36 6.06 22.74 9.57
N ASN A 37 7.19 22.18 9.13
CA ASN A 37 7.90 20.98 9.64
C ASN A 37 8.09 20.93 11.18
N THR A 38 7.01 20.76 11.94
CA THR A 38 7.00 21.03 13.37
C THR A 38 7.58 19.84 14.12
N THR A 39 8.20 20.15 15.26
CA THR A 39 8.58 19.18 16.30
C THR A 39 7.44 18.22 16.63
N PHE A 40 6.19 18.63 16.45
CA PHE A 40 4.99 17.81 16.55
C PHE A 40 5.00 16.60 15.60
N PHE A 41 5.18 16.78 14.28
CA PHE A 41 5.21 15.65 13.34
C PHE A 41 6.38 14.71 13.65
N HIS A 42 7.53 15.26 14.00
CA HIS A 42 8.68 14.46 14.43
C HIS A 42 8.37 13.65 15.71
N ARG A 43 7.72 14.26 16.71
CA ARG A 43 7.29 13.57 17.94
C ARG A 43 6.23 12.52 17.64
N ALA A 44 5.23 12.82 16.81
CA ALA A 44 4.20 11.88 16.41
C ALA A 44 4.79 10.65 15.69
N VAL A 45 5.73 10.87 14.77
CA VAL A 45 6.48 9.78 14.11
C VAL A 45 7.29 8.99 15.14
N LYS A 46 8.02 9.65 16.06
CA LYS A 46 8.79 8.96 17.13
C LYS A 46 7.90 8.11 18.03
N ILE A 47 6.75 8.65 18.48
CA ILE A 47 5.77 7.92 19.30
C ILE A 47 5.25 6.71 18.52
N ARG A 48 4.92 6.88 17.23
CA ARG A 48 4.45 5.79 16.37
C ARG A 48 5.51 4.70 16.19
N VAL A 49 6.77 5.08 15.97
CA VAL A 49 7.88 4.14 15.87
C VAL A 49 8.02 3.37 17.19
N LYS A 50 8.03 4.07 18.33
CA LYS A 50 8.12 3.43 19.66
C LYS A 50 6.97 2.45 19.92
N ARG A 51 5.73 2.81 19.57
CA ARG A 51 4.55 1.93 19.70
C ARG A 51 4.58 0.70 18.79
N LYS A 52 5.31 0.76 17.68
CA LYS A 52 5.45 -0.36 16.73
C LYS A 52 6.54 -1.35 17.11
N ILE A 53 7.42 -1.00 18.05
CA ILE A 53 8.48 -1.91 18.48
C ILE A 53 7.84 -3.01 19.34
N VAL A 54 7.95 -4.25 18.86
CA VAL A 54 7.58 -5.43 19.62
C VAL A 54 8.79 -5.83 20.46
N HIS A 55 8.73 -5.59 21.78
CA HIS A 55 9.81 -5.90 22.71
C HIS A 55 9.88 -7.40 23.08
N GLY A 56 8.77 -8.11 22.91
CA GLY A 56 8.66 -9.54 23.14
C GLY A 56 7.23 -9.99 22.91
N MET A 57 7.05 -11.31 22.79
CA MET A 57 5.73 -11.91 22.58
C MET A 57 5.61 -13.17 23.43
N LYS A 58 4.44 -13.33 24.06
CA LYS A 58 4.07 -14.57 24.72
C LYS A 58 3.47 -15.54 23.71
N ILE A 59 4.05 -16.72 23.59
CA ILE A 59 3.49 -17.80 22.77
C ILE A 59 3.31 -19.00 23.68
N GLY A 60 2.05 -19.41 23.90
CA GLY A 60 1.70 -20.39 24.92
C GLY A 60 2.11 -19.91 26.31
N ASN A 61 2.96 -20.68 26.99
CA ASN A 61 3.45 -20.36 28.34
C ASN A 61 4.83 -19.69 28.37
N SER A 62 5.49 -19.53 27.22
CA SER A 62 6.85 -19.01 27.14
C SER A 62 6.88 -17.58 26.60
N TRP A 63 7.77 -16.76 27.17
CA TRP A 63 8.01 -15.38 26.74
C TRP A 63 9.27 -15.33 25.86
N TYR A 64 9.14 -14.74 24.67
CA TYR A 64 10.23 -14.63 23.71
C TYR A 64 10.62 -13.15 23.53
N CYS A 65 11.90 -12.84 23.76
CA CYS A 65 12.47 -11.50 23.58
C CYS A 65 13.45 -11.40 22.41
N GLU A 66 14.00 -12.53 21.95
CA GLU A 66 15.03 -12.50 20.91
C GLU A 66 14.42 -12.15 19.54
N PRO A 67 14.92 -11.10 18.84
CA PRO A 67 14.32 -10.65 17.58
C PRO A 67 14.30 -11.70 16.46
N LYS A 68 15.28 -12.61 16.42
CA LYS A 68 15.32 -13.68 15.41
C LYS A 68 14.22 -14.70 15.65
N GLU A 69 14.14 -15.23 16.88
CA GLU A 69 13.12 -16.19 17.28
C GLU A 69 11.70 -15.61 17.14
N LEU A 70 11.52 -14.33 17.49
CA LEU A 70 10.24 -13.65 17.38
C LEU A 70 9.76 -13.59 15.92
N LYS A 71 10.65 -13.24 14.98
CA LYS A 71 10.33 -13.19 13.55
C LYS A 71 9.94 -14.57 13.02
N GLU A 72 10.72 -15.59 13.35
CA GLU A 72 10.47 -16.95 12.91
C GLU A 72 9.14 -17.48 13.44
N LYS A 73 8.87 -17.29 14.74
CA LYS A 73 7.61 -17.71 15.36
C LYS A 73 6.40 -16.94 14.81
N MET A 74 6.52 -15.63 14.58
CA MET A 74 5.46 -14.85 13.93
C MET A 74 5.19 -15.35 12.51
N PHE A 75 6.25 -15.58 11.74
CA PHE A 75 6.15 -16.09 10.38
C PHE A 75 5.46 -17.45 10.34
N ASN A 76 5.89 -18.39 11.19
CA ASN A 76 5.29 -19.73 11.29
C ASN A 76 3.84 -19.67 11.76
N PHE A 77 3.50 -18.78 12.70
CA PHE A 77 2.13 -18.57 13.14
C PHE A 77 1.21 -18.18 11.97
N PHE A 78 1.59 -17.15 11.20
CA PHE A 78 0.77 -16.68 10.09
C PHE A 78 0.77 -17.64 8.91
N ILE A 79 1.90 -18.29 8.59
CA ILE A 79 1.91 -19.37 7.59
C ILE A 79 0.93 -20.44 8.02
N ASN A 80 1.01 -20.99 9.23
CA ASN A 80 0.10 -22.07 9.62
C ASN A 80 -1.37 -21.60 9.68
N HIS A 81 -1.61 -20.36 10.06
CA HIS A 81 -2.95 -19.79 10.11
C HIS A 81 -3.56 -19.56 8.71
N PHE A 82 -2.77 -19.09 7.75
CA PHE A 82 -3.22 -18.81 6.38
C PHE A 82 -2.98 -19.97 5.41
N SER A 83 -2.19 -20.97 5.78
CA SER A 83 -1.99 -22.22 5.04
C SER A 83 -3.21 -23.09 5.26
N TYR A 84 -4.31 -22.71 4.62
CA TYR A 84 -5.39 -23.65 4.41
C TYR A 84 -4.97 -24.59 3.28
N PRO A 85 -5.08 -25.93 3.42
CA PRO A 85 -5.08 -26.78 2.24
C PRO A 85 -6.19 -26.26 1.33
N LEU A 86 -5.95 -26.23 0.01
CA LEU A 86 -6.91 -25.86 -1.02
C LEU A 86 -8.18 -26.73 -0.88
N ARG A 87 -9.04 -26.43 0.09
CA ARG A 87 -10.41 -26.89 0.08
C ARG A 87 -10.96 -26.25 -1.16
N LYS A 88 -11.35 -27.06 -2.15
CA LYS A 88 -12.26 -26.63 -3.20
C LYS A 88 -13.46 -26.06 -2.45
N TRP A 89 -13.48 -24.75 -2.26
CA TRP A 89 -14.58 -24.06 -1.63
C TRP A 89 -15.75 -24.22 -2.58
N LYS A 90 -16.54 -25.29 -2.37
CA LYS A 90 -17.81 -25.45 -3.02
C LYS A 90 -18.79 -24.65 -2.17
N MET A 91 -19.21 -23.51 -2.69
CA MET A 91 -20.44 -22.90 -2.24
C MET A 91 -21.59 -23.83 -2.65
N ASP A 92 -21.90 -24.83 -1.82
CA ASP A 92 -23.12 -25.64 -1.92
C ASP A 92 -24.32 -24.89 -1.32
N MET A 93 -24.36 -23.57 -1.52
CA MET A 93 -25.55 -22.79 -1.20
C MET A 93 -26.36 -22.67 -2.48
N VAL A 94 -27.53 -23.31 -2.52
CA VAL A 94 -28.55 -23.16 -3.57
C VAL A 94 -29.15 -21.74 -3.44
N LEU A 95 -28.33 -20.74 -3.72
CA LEU A 95 -28.72 -19.34 -3.74
C LEU A 95 -29.01 -18.96 -5.19
N LYS A 96 -30.23 -18.50 -5.44
CA LYS A 96 -30.60 -17.88 -6.71
C LYS A 96 -29.97 -16.49 -6.78
N PHE A 97 -28.72 -16.44 -7.22
CA PHE A 97 -28.07 -15.17 -7.54
C PHE A 97 -28.68 -14.59 -8.81
N ASN A 98 -28.85 -13.27 -8.83
CA ASN A 98 -29.07 -12.56 -10.09
C ASN A 98 -27.86 -12.84 -10.98
N ARG A 99 -28.11 -13.41 -12.16
CA ARG A 99 -27.06 -13.70 -13.14
C ARG A 99 -27.03 -12.57 -14.15
N LEU A 100 -25.82 -12.18 -14.54
CA LEU A 100 -25.62 -11.32 -15.69
C LEU A 100 -26.18 -12.03 -16.93
N ASN A 101 -26.74 -11.25 -17.84
CA ASN A 101 -27.06 -11.79 -19.16
C ASN A 101 -25.76 -12.06 -19.94
N GLU A 102 -25.85 -12.85 -21.02
CA GLU A 102 -24.66 -13.26 -21.79
C GLU A 102 -23.91 -12.06 -22.36
N ALA A 103 -24.62 -11.01 -22.80
CA ALA A 103 -24.02 -9.79 -23.30
C ALA A 103 -23.24 -9.00 -22.22
N GLU A 104 -23.71 -8.99 -20.97
CA GLU A 104 -23.03 -8.40 -19.83
C GLU A 104 -21.80 -9.22 -19.41
N ALA A 105 -21.92 -10.55 -19.43
CA ALA A 105 -20.80 -11.43 -19.12
C ALA A 105 -19.66 -11.25 -20.13
N LEU A 106 -19.97 -11.22 -21.43
CA LEU A 106 -18.99 -10.98 -22.49
C LEU A 106 -18.28 -9.62 -22.35
N LYS A 107 -18.97 -8.60 -21.83
CA LYS A 107 -18.35 -7.28 -21.55
C LYS A 107 -17.33 -7.32 -20.42
N LEU A 108 -17.43 -8.25 -19.48
CA LEU A 108 -16.46 -8.39 -18.38
C LEU A 108 -15.21 -9.16 -18.80
N GLU A 109 -15.29 -9.90 -19.91
CA GLU A 109 -14.20 -10.70 -20.45
C GLU A 109 -13.37 -9.94 -21.49
N VAL A 110 -13.67 -8.67 -21.78
CA VAL A 110 -12.86 -7.90 -22.75
C VAL A 110 -11.50 -7.50 -22.15
N PRO A 111 -10.46 -7.31 -22.99
CA PRO A 111 -9.18 -6.80 -22.51
C PRO A 111 -9.29 -5.42 -21.86
N PHE A 112 -8.50 -5.20 -20.81
CA PHE A 112 -8.44 -3.92 -20.12
C PHE A 112 -8.06 -2.77 -21.05
N SER A 113 -8.77 -1.64 -20.91
CA SER A 113 -8.41 -0.40 -21.60
C SER A 113 -7.45 0.47 -20.77
N MET A 114 -6.73 1.38 -21.43
CA MET A 114 -5.85 2.32 -20.74
C MET A 114 -6.66 3.26 -19.84
N GLU A 115 -7.85 3.64 -20.29
CA GLU A 115 -8.80 4.50 -19.59
C GLU A 115 -9.30 3.82 -18.31
N GLU A 116 -9.67 2.54 -18.38
CA GLU A 116 -10.12 1.74 -17.25
C GLU A 116 -9.01 1.59 -16.19
N ILE A 117 -7.79 1.26 -16.62
CA ILE A 117 -6.65 1.15 -15.69
C ILE A 117 -6.38 2.50 -15.01
N LYS A 118 -6.46 3.60 -15.78
CA LYS A 118 -6.31 4.95 -15.23
C LYS A 118 -7.41 5.28 -14.22
N GLU A 119 -8.66 4.96 -14.53
CA GLU A 119 -9.78 5.18 -13.64
C GLU A 119 -9.61 4.40 -12.33
N ALA A 120 -9.18 3.13 -12.39
CA ALA A 120 -8.89 2.31 -11.22
C ALA A 120 -7.76 2.90 -10.35
N VAL A 121 -6.72 3.47 -10.94
CA VAL A 121 -5.67 4.18 -10.20
C VAL A 121 -6.20 5.47 -9.55
N TRP A 122 -7.15 6.15 -10.20
CA TRP A 122 -7.76 7.38 -9.70
C TRP A 122 -8.89 7.18 -8.68
N SER A 123 -9.50 6.00 -8.62
CA SER A 123 -10.50 5.66 -7.61
C SER A 123 -9.84 5.33 -6.25
N CYS A 124 -8.59 4.87 -6.24
CA CYS A 124 -7.86 4.57 -5.01
C CYS A 124 -7.41 5.83 -4.25
N ASP A 125 -7.71 5.98 -2.95
CA ASP A 125 -7.22 7.12 -2.15
C ASP A 125 -5.69 7.34 -2.25
N LYS A 126 -5.29 8.60 -2.49
CA LYS A 126 -3.91 9.06 -2.68
C LYS A 126 -3.02 8.78 -1.47
N ASN A 127 -3.60 8.77 -0.26
CA ASN A 127 -2.88 8.64 1.00
C ASN A 127 -2.91 7.21 1.57
N LYS A 128 -3.27 6.20 0.76
CA LYS A 128 -3.17 4.80 1.19
C LYS A 128 -1.73 4.43 1.55
N ALA A 129 -1.62 3.39 2.38
CA ALA A 129 -0.32 2.84 2.75
C ALA A 129 0.48 2.46 1.49
N SER A 130 1.76 2.85 1.46
CA SER A 130 2.68 2.41 0.43
C SER A 130 2.93 0.91 0.52
N GLY A 131 3.27 0.30 -0.61
CA GLY A 131 3.80 -1.06 -0.64
C GLY A 131 5.18 -1.17 0.02
N PRO A 132 5.79 -2.36 -0.04
CA PRO A 132 7.16 -2.60 0.42
C PRO A 132 8.22 -1.74 -0.29
N ASP A 133 7.91 -1.31 -1.51
CA ASP A 133 8.70 -0.40 -2.34
C ASP A 133 8.72 1.05 -1.85
N GLY A 134 7.84 1.42 -0.92
CA GLY A 134 7.71 2.78 -0.41
C GLY A 134 6.96 3.74 -1.33
N PHE A 135 6.45 3.29 -2.47
CA PHE A 135 5.63 4.12 -3.35
C PHE A 135 4.16 4.09 -2.91
N SER A 136 3.54 5.27 -2.84
CA SER A 136 2.12 5.42 -2.52
C SER A 136 1.30 5.61 -3.80
N GLN A 137 -0.02 5.52 -3.71
CA GLN A 137 -0.90 5.78 -4.85
C GLN A 137 -0.76 7.18 -5.44
N TRP A 138 -0.25 8.14 -4.65
CA TRP A 138 0.13 9.45 -5.15
C TRP A 138 1.25 9.41 -6.22
N PHE A 139 2.22 8.50 -6.08
CA PHE A 139 3.30 8.31 -7.06
C PHE A 139 2.74 7.93 -8.43
N PHE A 140 1.89 6.89 -8.49
CA PHE A 140 1.28 6.42 -9.74
C PHE A 140 0.47 7.52 -10.45
N ARG A 141 -0.25 8.35 -9.70
CA ARG A 141 -0.98 9.48 -10.27
C ARG A 141 -0.06 10.59 -10.80
N LYS A 142 1.03 10.90 -10.08
CA LYS A 142 1.96 11.97 -10.48
C LYS A 142 2.88 11.56 -11.63
N CYS A 143 3.35 10.32 -11.60
CA CYS A 143 4.25 9.75 -12.59
C CYS A 143 3.51 9.00 -13.69
N TRP A 144 2.18 9.17 -13.82
CA TRP A 144 1.34 8.45 -14.79
C TRP A 144 1.93 8.45 -16.20
N LYS A 145 2.37 9.62 -16.69
CA LYS A 145 2.96 9.74 -18.04
C LYS A 145 4.17 8.82 -18.27
N ILE A 146 4.87 8.45 -17.20
CA ILE A 146 6.03 7.56 -17.20
C ILE A 146 5.56 6.11 -17.08
N VAL A 147 4.77 5.79 -16.04
CA VAL A 147 4.45 4.39 -15.66
C VAL A 147 3.29 3.75 -16.44
N GLN A 148 2.48 4.55 -17.14
CA GLN A 148 1.25 4.08 -17.78
C GLN A 148 1.47 2.94 -18.77
N LYS A 149 2.58 2.96 -19.53
CA LYS A 149 2.87 1.94 -20.54
C LYS A 149 3.23 0.60 -19.90
N ASP A 150 4.00 0.64 -18.81
CA ASP A 150 4.40 -0.55 -18.07
C ASP A 150 3.20 -1.18 -17.37
N LEU A 151 2.33 -0.37 -16.75
CA LEU A 151 1.08 -0.84 -16.17
C LEU A 151 0.15 -1.47 -17.22
N PHE A 152 0.00 -0.82 -18.38
CA PHE A 152 -0.82 -1.37 -19.46
C PHE A 152 -0.30 -2.73 -19.95
N LYS A 153 1.02 -2.84 -20.14
CA LYS A 153 1.68 -4.10 -20.54
C LYS A 153 1.46 -5.19 -19.49
N MET A 154 1.69 -4.88 -18.22
CA MET A 154 1.48 -5.81 -17.10
C MET A 154 0.04 -6.33 -17.03
N MET A 155 -0.95 -5.44 -17.14
CA MET A 155 -2.36 -5.83 -17.11
C MET A 155 -2.75 -6.66 -18.35
N GLY A 156 -2.16 -6.37 -19.52
CA GLY A 156 -2.34 -7.18 -20.72
C GLY A 156 -1.73 -8.59 -20.60
N GLU A 157 -0.58 -8.73 -19.94
CA GLU A 157 0.03 -10.03 -19.64
C GLU A 157 -0.81 -10.80 -18.62
N PHE A 158 -1.33 -10.11 -17.59
CA PHE A 158 -2.24 -10.71 -16.62
C PHE A 158 -3.51 -11.24 -17.28
N TYR A 159 -4.13 -10.45 -18.17
CA TYR A 159 -5.31 -10.87 -18.91
C TYR A 159 -5.07 -12.17 -19.71
N LYS A 160 -3.91 -12.30 -20.36
CA LYS A 160 -3.57 -13.48 -21.18
C LYS A 160 -3.20 -14.71 -20.36
N THR A 161 -2.50 -14.53 -19.23
CA THR A 161 -1.87 -15.63 -18.49
C THR A 161 -2.62 -16.01 -17.21
N GLY A 162 -3.50 -15.13 -16.72
CA GLY A 162 -4.12 -15.22 -15.39
C GLY A 162 -3.12 -15.09 -14.25
N LYS A 163 -1.88 -14.64 -14.52
CA LYS A 163 -0.80 -14.56 -13.52
C LYS A 163 -0.33 -13.12 -13.35
N LEU A 164 -0.25 -12.70 -12.09
CA LEU A 164 0.44 -11.47 -11.70
C LEU A 164 1.82 -11.83 -11.15
N GLU A 165 2.75 -10.89 -11.29
CA GLU A 165 4.07 -11.04 -10.69
C GLU A 165 3.94 -11.11 -9.16
N ILE A 166 4.61 -12.09 -8.54
CA ILE A 166 4.52 -12.35 -7.09
C ILE A 166 4.93 -11.11 -6.29
N SER A 167 5.87 -10.32 -6.82
CA SER A 167 6.36 -9.08 -6.24
C SER A 167 5.24 -8.08 -5.94
N ILE A 168 4.17 -8.05 -6.74
CA ILE A 168 3.02 -7.15 -6.57
C ILE A 168 2.19 -7.54 -5.34
N ASN A 169 2.11 -8.84 -5.03
CA ASN A 169 1.35 -9.35 -3.89
C ASN A 169 2.17 -9.39 -2.60
N LEU A 170 3.45 -8.98 -2.62
CA LEU A 170 4.25 -8.86 -1.41
C LEU A 170 3.64 -7.79 -0.50
N SER A 171 3.12 -8.23 0.64
CA SER A 171 2.54 -7.36 1.65
C SER A 171 3.28 -7.55 2.96
N PHE A 172 3.43 -6.46 3.73
CA PHE A 172 3.89 -6.59 5.10
C PHE A 172 2.75 -7.08 5.99
N ILE A 173 2.98 -8.18 6.70
CA ILE A 173 2.12 -8.57 7.80
C ILE A 173 2.40 -7.61 8.95
N ALA A 174 1.40 -6.81 9.32
CA ALA A 174 1.46 -5.93 10.47
C ALA A 174 0.48 -6.44 11.53
N PRO A 175 0.94 -6.77 12.76
CA PRO A 175 0.03 -7.05 13.85
C PRO A 175 -0.79 -5.78 14.14
N ILE A 176 -2.11 -5.96 14.21
CA ILE A 176 -3.02 -4.90 14.67
C ILE A 176 -2.93 -4.92 16.21
N PRO A 177 -2.52 -3.82 16.86
CA PRO A 177 -2.45 -3.75 18.32
C PRO A 177 -3.82 -3.80 18.98
#